data_AF-A0A3L7UDB1-F1
#
_entry.id   AF-A0A3L7UDB1-F1
#
_cell.length_a   1.000
_cell.length_b   1.000
_cell.length_c   1.000
_cell.angle_alpha   90.00
_cell.angle_beta   90.00
_cell.angle_gamma   90.00
#
_symmetry.space_group_name_H-M   'P 1'
#
loop_
_entity.id
_entity.type
_entity.pdbx_description
1 polymer ?
#
loop_
_entity_poly.entity_id
_entity_poly.type
_entity_poly.pdbx_seq_one_letter_code
_entity_poly.pdbx_strand_id
1 'polypeptide(L)' 'MPDPLPTPIDPASLVRPRRTIRGMSAILLPFTLDGRIDWESFAAHVARTSAAGITPAVNMDTGYVQLLDDQTRREALRVA' A
#
# COMPACT_ATOMS: atom_id res chain seq x y z
N MET A 1 18.65 40.21 -6.92
CA MET A 1 18.00 40.19 -5.59
C MET A 1 17.98 38.74 -5.15
N PRO A 2 18.45 38.39 -3.94
CA PRO A 2 18.30 37.02 -3.46
C PRO A 2 16.81 36.75 -3.21
N ASP A 3 16.38 35.50 -3.45
CA ASP A 3 15.01 35.09 -3.13
C ASP A 3 14.75 35.26 -1.63
N PRO A 4 13.51 35.67 -1.25
CA PRO A 4 13.15 35.77 0.15
C PRO A 4 13.24 34.40 0.81
N LEU A 5 13.77 34.38 2.04
CA LEU A 5 13.79 33.16 2.84
C LEU A 5 12.36 32.67 3.09
N PRO A 6 12.09 31.36 2.99
CA PRO A 6 10.76 30.82 3.22
C PRO A 6 10.28 31.16 4.63
N THR A 7 9.03 31.56 4.75
CA THR A 7 8.41 31.86 6.05
C THR A 7 8.44 30.60 6.92
N PRO A 8 8.91 30.69 8.18
CA PRO A 8 8.89 29.56 9.09
C PRO A 8 7.46 29.06 9.31
N ILE A 9 7.21 27.78 9.03
CA ILE A 9 5.94 27.12 9.34
C ILE A 9 6.02 26.61 10.78
N ASP A 10 5.02 26.93 11.60
CA ASP A 10 4.85 26.29 12.91
C ASP A 10 4.38 24.84 12.70
N PRO A 11 5.18 23.80 13.05
CA PRO A 11 4.80 22.41 12.85
C PRO A 11 3.53 22.02 13.61
N ALA A 12 3.24 22.65 14.76
CA ALA A 12 2.05 22.35 15.55
C ALA A 12 0.77 22.73 14.78
N SER A 13 0.83 23.79 13.97
CA SER A 13 -0.29 24.22 13.12
C SER A 13 -0.69 23.21 12.04
N LEU A 14 0.19 22.27 11.69
CA LEU A 14 -0.07 21.22 10.69
C LEU A 14 -0.79 19.99 11.28
N VAL A 15 -0.84 19.87 12.60
CA VAL A 15 -1.47 18.73 13.27
C VAL A 15 -2.99 18.92 13.29
N ARG A 16 -3.73 17.86 12.92
CA ARG A 16 -5.19 17.80 13.11
C ARG A 16 -5.54 16.87 14.27
N PRO A 17 -5.81 17.40 15.48
CA PRO A 17 -6.27 16.58 16.60
C PRO A 17 -7.57 15.85 16.25
N ARG A 18 -7.72 14.62 16.76
CA ARG A 18 -8.93 13.79 16.56
C ARG A 18 -9.28 13.53 15.08
N ARG A 19 -8.29 13.56 14.18
CA ARG A 19 -8.45 13.12 12.79
C ARG A 19 -8.99 11.68 12.79
N THR A 20 -9.99 11.42 11.94
CA THR A 20 -10.40 10.05 11.62
C THR A 20 -9.24 9.33 10.92
N ILE A 21 -8.79 8.22 11.51
CA ILE A 21 -7.71 7.41 10.94
C ILE A 21 -8.27 6.66 9.74
N ARG A 22 -7.63 6.83 8.58
CA ARG A 22 -7.86 5.96 7.42
C ARG A 22 -6.84 4.83 7.46
N GLY A 23 -7.30 3.60 7.70
CA GLY A 23 -6.45 2.42 7.73
C GLY A 23 -6.11 1.96 6.32
N MET A 24 -4.82 1.71 6.08
CA MET A 24 -4.31 1.05 4.88
C MET A 24 -3.33 -0.04 5.31
N SER A 25 -3.34 -1.18 4.63
CA SER A 25 -2.41 -2.28 4.91
C SER A 25 -1.79 -2.75 3.62
N ALA A 26 -0.45 -2.85 3.60
CA ALA A 26 0.28 -3.42 2.47
C ALA A 26 -0.01 -4.93 2.39
N ILE A 27 -0.38 -5.38 1.20
CA ILE A 27 -0.68 -6.79 0.92
C ILE A 27 0.55 -7.46 0.33
N LEU A 28 0.96 -8.58 0.94
CA LEU A 28 2.01 -9.45 0.40
C LEU A 28 1.50 -10.24 -0.80
N LEU A 29 2.34 -10.45 -1.81
CA LEU A 29 2.09 -11.39 -2.90
C LEU A 29 2.74 -12.75 -2.54
N PRO A 30 1.96 -13.75 -2.07
CA PRO A 30 2.50 -15.01 -1.62
C PRO A 30 2.97 -15.89 -2.80
N PHE A 31 4.00 -16.68 -2.54
CA PHE A 31 4.50 -17.71 -3.44
C PHE A 31 4.41 -19.07 -2.75
N THR A 32 4.03 -20.08 -3.51
CA THR A 32 4.08 -21.49 -3.13
C THR A 32 5.54 -21.97 -3.01
N LEU A 33 5.73 -23.14 -2.40
CA LEU A 33 7.06 -23.77 -2.31
C LEU A 33 7.70 -24.05 -3.67
N ASP A 34 6.88 -24.28 -4.70
CA ASP A 34 7.34 -24.49 -6.08
C ASP A 34 7.68 -23.16 -6.81
N GLY A 35 7.64 -22.02 -6.11
CA GLY A 35 7.94 -20.71 -6.67
C GLY A 35 6.84 -20.11 -7.55
N ARG A 36 5.64 -20.72 -7.59
CA ARG A 36 4.47 -20.14 -8.28
C ARG A 36 3.73 -19.18 -7.36
N ILE A 37 3.17 -18.11 -7.91
CA ILE A 37 2.31 -17.19 -7.15
C ILE A 37 1.05 -17.91 -6.68
N ASP A 38 0.69 -17.72 -5.42
CA ASP A 38 -0.54 -18.23 -4.81
C ASP A 38 -1.65 -17.18 -4.87
N TRP A 39 -2.34 -17.12 -6.02
CA TRP A 39 -3.40 -16.15 -6.28
C TRP A 39 -4.63 -16.33 -5.39
N GLU A 40 -4.94 -17.55 -4.97
CA GLU A 40 -6.08 -17.83 -4.11
C GLU A 40 -5.85 -17.26 -2.70
N SER A 41 -4.68 -17.55 -2.11
CA SER A 41 -4.30 -16.98 -0.82
C SER A 41 -4.19 -15.46 -0.87
N PHE A 42 -3.68 -14.91 -1.98
CA PHE A 42 -3.62 -13.46 -2.22
C PHE A 42 -5.02 -12.84 -2.20
N ALA A 43 -5.96 -13.34 -3.01
CA ALA A 43 -7.33 -12.84 -3.08
C ALA A 43 -8.03 -12.93 -1.72
N ALA A 44 -7.87 -14.06 -1.02
CA ALA A 44 -8.42 -14.24 0.32
C ALA A 44 -7.84 -13.25 1.34
N HIS A 45 -6.54 -12.90 1.23
CA HIS A 45 -5.93 -11.90 2.09
C HIS A 45 -6.48 -10.50 1.81
N VAL A 46 -6.60 -10.10 0.54
CA VAL A 46 -7.22 -8.82 0.13
C VAL A 46 -8.64 -8.71 0.69
N ALA A 47 -9.46 -9.74 0.51
CA ALA A 47 -10.84 -9.78 0.98
C ALA A 47 -10.94 -9.62 2.51
N ARG A 48 -10.10 -10.33 3.28
CA ARG A 48 -10.07 -10.20 4.75
C ARG A 48 -9.68 -8.79 5.21
N THR A 49 -8.69 -8.17 4.56
CA THR A 49 -8.27 -6.80 4.88
C THR A 49 -9.39 -5.80 4.63
N SER A 50 -10.06 -5.92 3.48
CA SER A 50 -11.22 -5.08 3.13
C SER A 50 -12.38 -5.27 4.10
N ALA A 51 -12.72 -6.52 4.44
CA ALA A 51 -13.78 -6.85 5.40
C ALA A 51 -13.52 -6.30 6.81
N ALA A 52 -12.25 -6.08 7.18
CA ALA A 52 -11.86 -5.44 8.43
C ALA A 52 -11.97 -3.90 8.40
N GLY A 53 -12.42 -3.29 7.30
CA GLY A 53 -12.51 -1.84 7.13
C GLY A 53 -11.17 -1.16 6.82
N ILE A 54 -10.15 -1.93 6.42
CA ILE A 54 -8.81 -1.44 6.07
C ILE A 54 -8.67 -1.46 4.55
N THR A 55 -8.16 -0.39 3.94
CA THR A 55 -7.89 -0.37 2.49
C THR A 55 -6.67 -1.26 2.17
N PRO A 56 -6.80 -2.32 1.36
CA PRO A 56 -5.67 -3.12 0.90
C PRO A 56 -4.81 -2.33 -0.10
N ALA A 57 -3.49 -2.30 0.13
CA ALA A 57 -2.51 -1.66 -0.75
C ALA A 57 -1.65 -2.74 -1.44
N VAL A 58 -1.96 -3.02 -2.69
CA VAL A 58 -1.30 -4.01 -3.55
C VAL A 58 -0.17 -3.34 -4.34
N ASN A 59 0.84 -4.11 -4.77
CA ASN A 59 1.99 -3.60 -5.52
C ASN A 59 2.75 -2.49 -4.77
N MET A 60 2.90 -2.64 -3.46
CA MET A 60 3.73 -1.78 -2.62
C MET A 60 5.11 -2.40 -2.38
N ASP A 61 6.07 -1.62 -1.88
CA ASP A 61 7.42 -2.07 -1.54
C ASP A 61 7.40 -3.28 -0.58
N THR A 62 6.51 -3.26 0.42
CA THR A 62 6.32 -4.40 1.33
C THR A 62 5.79 -5.65 0.60
N GLY A 63 5.07 -5.47 -0.51
CA GLY A 63 4.65 -6.55 -1.41
C GLY A 63 5.69 -6.93 -2.48
N TYR A 64 6.92 -6.42 -2.37
CA TYR A 64 8.04 -6.69 -3.29
C TYR A 64 7.78 -6.31 -4.76
N VAL A 65 6.97 -5.28 -5.00
CA VAL A 65 6.59 -4.81 -6.35
C VAL A 65 7.78 -4.56 -7.29
N GLN A 66 8.91 -4.12 -6.74
CA GLN A 66 10.14 -3.84 -7.47
C GLN A 66 10.76 -5.08 -8.13
N LEU A 67 10.38 -6.28 -7.69
CA LEU A 67 10.85 -7.56 -8.25
C LEU A 67 9.88 -8.17 -9.26
N LEU A 68 8.68 -7.59 -9.39
CA LEU A 68 7.62 -8.12 -10.26
C LEU A 68 7.72 -7.52 -11.66
N ASP A 69 7.48 -8.34 -12.68
CA ASP A 69 7.30 -7.85 -14.04
C ASP A 69 5.94 -7.14 -14.23
N ASP A 70 5.79 -6.44 -15.36
CA ASP A 70 4.55 -5.70 -15.68
C ASP A 70 3.32 -6.59 -15.80
N GLN A 71 3.49 -7.85 -16.19
CA GLN A 71 2.36 -8.77 -16.34
C GLN A 71 1.83 -9.16 -14.96
N THR A 72 2.73 -9.52 -14.05
CA THR A 72 2.42 -9.91 -12.67
C THR A 72 1.81 -8.75 -11.89
N ARG A 73 2.35 -7.54 -12.05
CA ARG A 73 1.77 -6.33 -11.43
C ARG A 73 0.32 -6.09 -11.87
N ARG A 74 0.04 -6.22 -13.17
CA ARG A 74 -1.32 -6.05 -13.71
C ARG A 74 -2.25 -7.16 -13.24
N GLU A 75 -1.77 -8.38 -13.17
CA GLU A 75 -2.55 -9.51 -12.67
C GLU A 75 -2.92 -9.34 -11.19
N ALA A 76 -1.97 -8.89 -10.36
CA ALA A 76 -2.25 -8.59 -8.95
C ALA A 76 -3.34 -7.52 -8.78
N LEU A 77 -3.38 -6.50 -9.65
CA LEU A 77 -4.46 -5.50 -9.66
C LEU A 77 -5.79 -6.05 -10.18
N ARG A 78 -5.76 -7.05 -11.07
CA ARG A 78 -6.97 -7.69 -11.60
C ARG A 78 -7.62 -8.62 -10.58
N VAL A 79 -6.81 -9.26 -9.74
CA VAL A 79 -7.27 -10.21 -8.71
C VAL A 79 -7.72 -9.50 -7.43
N ALA A 80 -7.12 -8.36 -7.09
CA ALA A 80 -7.43 -7.57 -5.89
C ALA A 80 -8.73 -6.75 -6.02
#